data_AF-A0A2V1B6C5-F1
#
_entry.id   AF-A0A2V1B6C5-F1
#
_cell.length_a   1.000
_cell.length_b   1.000
_cell.length_c   1.000
_cell.angle_alpha   90.00
_cell.angle_beta   90.00
_cell.angle_gamma   90.00
#
_symmetry.space_group_name_H-M   'P 1'
#
loop_
_entity.id
_entity.type
_entity.pdbx_description
1 polymer ?
#
loop_
_entity_poly.entity_id
_entity_poly.type
_entity_poly.pdbx_seq_one_letter_code
_entity_poly.pdbx_strand_id
1 'polypeptide(L)'
;IPPVGLGTFRLKHDTVKPVVRVAIRLGYRHIDTATIYRNEAEIGEVLQETYALETNDLSRSDFWITSKLSPYDMATPRKSLLKTLAALQTPYLDLYLIHWPAMARKPASSPENKRLRLEAWKVLNEAKKEGLVKHVGVSNFTVEHLRELSETEWGIKDIFVQMEIHPWYWRDAAEIQSVFEEHNLTIVGYALL
;
A
#
# COMPACT_ATOMS: atom_id res chain seq x y z
N ILE A 1 -12.22 -0.80 3.68
CA ILE A 1 -11.00 -1.40 4.28
C ILE A 1 -11.32 -1.87 5.71
N PRO A 2 -10.89 -3.08 6.14
CA PRO A 2 -11.00 -3.50 7.53
C PRO A 2 -10.20 -2.56 8.45
N PRO A 3 -10.77 -2.12 9.60
CA PRO A 3 -10.20 -1.04 10.42
C PRO A 3 -8.87 -1.41 11.08
N VAL A 4 -8.59 -2.71 11.25
CA VAL A 4 -7.35 -3.22 11.83
C VAL A 4 -6.71 -4.19 10.84
N GLY A 5 -5.42 -4.01 10.58
CA GLY A 5 -4.62 -4.86 9.71
C GLY A 5 -3.31 -5.29 10.32
N LEU A 6 -2.76 -6.40 9.82
CA LEU A 6 -1.43 -6.87 10.18
C LEU A 6 -0.39 -6.12 9.34
N GLY A 7 0.40 -5.25 9.97
CA GLY A 7 1.59 -4.69 9.35
C GLY A 7 2.74 -5.70 9.33
N THR A 8 3.37 -5.90 8.17
CA THR A 8 4.42 -6.92 8.00
C THR A 8 5.84 -6.36 7.92
N PHE A 9 6.01 -5.05 8.13
CA PHE A 9 7.34 -4.44 8.17
C PHE A 9 8.22 -5.10 9.23
N ARG A 10 9.47 -5.41 8.84
CA ARG A 10 10.48 -6.11 9.67
C ARG A 10 10.18 -7.57 10.04
N LEU A 11 9.05 -8.15 9.61
CA LEU A 11 8.92 -9.62 9.63
C LEU A 11 9.91 -10.20 8.62
N LYS A 12 10.80 -11.09 9.07
CA LYS A 12 11.87 -11.66 8.26
C LYS A 12 11.96 -13.16 8.44
N HIS A 13 12.47 -13.84 7.43
CA HIS A 13 12.84 -15.26 7.49
C HIS A 13 11.66 -16.11 8.03
N ASP A 14 11.97 -16.99 8.98
CA ASP A 14 11.07 -18.01 9.48
C ASP A 14 9.91 -17.45 10.32
N THR A 15 9.91 -16.15 10.65
CA THR A 15 8.82 -15.55 11.45
C THR A 15 7.65 -15.07 10.61
N VAL A 16 7.83 -14.84 9.30
CA VAL A 16 6.77 -14.27 8.44
C VAL A 16 5.56 -15.19 8.41
N LYS A 17 5.74 -16.46 8.01
CA LYS A 17 4.63 -17.40 7.83
C LYS A 17 3.88 -17.70 9.15
N PRO A 18 4.56 -18.00 10.27
CA PRO A 18 3.87 -18.23 11.55
C PRO A 18 3.01 -17.04 12.00
N VAL A 19 3.54 -15.81 11.88
CA VAL A 19 2.79 -14.61 12.30
C VAL A 19 1.56 -14.39 11.40
N VAL A 20 1.71 -14.50 10.08
CA VAL A 20 0.58 -14.34 9.15
C VAL A 20 -0.48 -15.42 9.41
N ARG A 21 -0.10 -16.69 9.58
CA ARG A 21 -1.05 -17.78 9.90
C ARG A 21 -1.79 -17.52 11.21
N VAL A 22 -1.09 -17.07 12.25
CA VAL A 22 -1.70 -16.73 13.54
C VAL A 22 -2.71 -15.58 13.37
N ALA A 23 -2.34 -14.50 12.67
CA ALA A 23 -3.23 -13.37 12.44
C ALA A 23 -4.51 -13.79 11.72
N ILE A 24 -4.40 -14.59 10.65
CA ILE A 24 -5.58 -15.10 9.92
C ILE A 24 -6.49 -15.92 10.84
N ARG A 25 -5.93 -16.82 11.66
CA ARG A 25 -6.68 -17.61 12.65
C ARG A 25 -7.36 -16.75 13.72
N LEU A 26 -6.74 -15.64 14.10
CA LEU A 26 -7.32 -14.66 15.03
C LEU A 26 -8.40 -13.76 14.39
N GLY A 27 -8.68 -13.94 13.09
CA GLY A 27 -9.73 -13.22 12.38
C GLY A 27 -9.23 -12.00 11.60
N TYR A 28 -7.92 -11.75 11.49
CA TYR A 28 -7.43 -10.68 10.64
C TYR A 28 -7.78 -10.96 9.17
N ARG A 29 -8.29 -9.93 8.50
CA ARG A 29 -8.62 -9.94 7.07
C ARG A 29 -7.94 -8.81 6.31
N HIS A 30 -7.09 -8.03 6.96
CA HIS A 30 -6.30 -6.98 6.32
C HIS A 30 -4.82 -7.26 6.55
N ILE A 31 -4.05 -7.39 5.46
CA ILE A 31 -2.60 -7.57 5.47
C ILE A 31 -1.97 -6.37 4.76
N ASP A 32 -1.10 -5.66 5.47
CA ASP A 32 -0.31 -4.54 4.93
C ASP A 32 1.14 -4.96 4.75
N THR A 33 1.60 -4.98 3.49
CA THR A 33 2.96 -5.33 3.10
C THR A 33 3.56 -4.30 2.15
N ALA A 34 4.75 -4.54 1.62
CA ALA A 34 5.40 -3.74 0.60
C ALA A 34 6.50 -4.52 -0.10
N THR A 35 6.79 -4.18 -1.36
CA THR A 35 7.89 -4.79 -2.13
C THR A 35 9.23 -4.71 -1.38
N ILE A 36 9.51 -3.60 -0.71
CA ILE A 36 10.78 -3.37 0.01
C ILE A 36 10.92 -4.23 1.27
N TYR A 37 9.83 -4.80 1.81
CA TYR A 37 9.89 -5.65 3.01
C TYR A 37 10.46 -7.03 2.69
N ARG A 38 10.47 -7.44 1.41
CA ARG A 38 11.03 -8.70 0.91
C ARG A 38 10.46 -9.94 1.63
N ASN A 39 9.16 -9.90 1.88
CA ASN A 39 8.42 -10.99 2.54
C ASN A 39 7.07 -11.29 1.86
N GLU A 40 6.82 -10.71 0.68
CA GLU A 40 5.58 -10.89 -0.08
C GLU A 40 5.39 -12.33 -0.57
N ALA A 41 6.48 -13.04 -0.89
CA ALA A 41 6.43 -14.42 -1.35
C ALA A 41 5.88 -15.35 -0.26
N GLU A 42 6.41 -15.22 0.96
CA GLU A 42 6.00 -16.00 2.12
C GLU A 42 4.55 -15.69 2.53
N ILE A 43 4.12 -14.44 2.40
CA ILE A 43 2.71 -14.05 2.61
C ILE A 43 1.82 -14.72 1.55
N GLY A 44 2.23 -14.69 0.28
CA GLY A 44 1.52 -15.33 -0.82
C GLY A 44 1.33 -16.83 -0.59
N GLU A 45 2.38 -17.53 -0.15
CA GLU A 45 2.31 -18.95 0.19
C GLU A 45 1.31 -19.23 1.30
N VAL A 46 1.30 -18.43 2.38
CA VAL A 46 0.32 -18.60 3.48
C VAL A 46 -1.11 -18.34 3.00
N LEU A 47 -1.33 -17.39 2.09
CA LEU A 47 -2.65 -17.14 1.52
C LEU A 47 -3.12 -18.32 0.69
N GLN A 48 -2.27 -18.88 -0.19
CA GLN A 48 -2.61 -20.08 -0.96
C GLN A 48 -2.91 -21.28 -0.06
N GLU A 49 -2.08 -21.52 0.97
CA GLU A 49 -2.33 -22.55 1.98
C GLU A 49 -3.70 -22.31 2.63
N THR A 50 -4.02 -21.07 3.00
CA THR A 50 -5.29 -20.72 3.66
C THR A 50 -6.49 -21.03 2.78
N TYR A 51 -6.45 -20.67 1.49
CA TYR A 51 -7.53 -20.92 0.53
C TYR A 51 -7.72 -22.40 0.21
N ALA A 52 -6.69 -23.22 0.38
CA ALA A 52 -6.74 -24.64 0.10
C ALA A 52 -7.24 -25.49 1.29
N LEU A 53 -7.43 -24.89 2.47
CA LEU A 53 -7.89 -25.62 3.66
C LEU A 53 -9.38 -25.92 3.55
N GLU A 54 -9.75 -27.20 3.49
CA GLU A 54 -11.16 -27.65 3.53
C GLU A 54 -11.91 -27.30 4.83
N THR A 55 -11.17 -26.87 5.86
CA THR A 55 -11.73 -26.51 7.18
C THR A 55 -12.19 -25.06 7.27
N ASN A 56 -12.01 -24.26 6.22
CA ASN A 56 -12.52 -22.90 6.16
C ASN A 56 -13.07 -22.59 4.75
N ASP A 57 -13.97 -21.61 4.68
CA ASP A 57 -14.52 -21.11 3.41
C ASP A 57 -13.85 -19.81 2.96
N LEU A 58 -12.59 -19.58 3.38
CA LEU A 58 -11.89 -18.34 3.06
C LEU A 58 -11.33 -18.39 1.63
N SER A 59 -11.54 -17.30 0.93
CA SER A 59 -11.18 -17.08 -0.45
C SER A 59 -10.39 -15.79 -0.60
N ARG A 60 -9.86 -15.52 -1.79
CA ARG A 60 -9.17 -14.27 -2.09
C ARG A 60 -10.00 -13.04 -1.75
N SER A 61 -11.31 -13.06 -2.00
CA SER A 61 -12.19 -11.90 -1.73
C SER A 61 -12.40 -11.59 -0.25
N ASP A 62 -12.06 -12.51 0.65
CA ASP A 62 -12.19 -12.29 2.10
C ASP A 62 -11.05 -11.43 2.67
N PHE A 63 -9.99 -11.21 1.89
CA PHE A 63 -8.82 -10.48 2.34
C PHE A 63 -8.69 -9.13 1.65
N TRP A 64 -8.40 -8.10 2.44
CA TRP A 64 -7.86 -6.84 1.98
C TRP A 64 -6.33 -6.90 2.00
N ILE A 65 -5.70 -6.91 0.82
CA ILE A 65 -4.26 -6.95 0.67
C ILE A 65 -3.75 -5.59 0.18
N THR A 66 -2.94 -4.96 1.01
CA THR A 66 -2.25 -3.69 0.71
C THR A 66 -0.78 -3.96 0.40
N SER A 67 -0.27 -3.47 -0.73
CA SER A 67 1.16 -3.41 -1.01
C SER A 67 1.59 -2.02 -1.48
N LYS A 68 2.90 -1.80 -1.66
CA LYS A 68 3.47 -0.48 -1.93
C LYS A 68 4.60 -0.55 -2.94
N LEU A 69 4.55 0.36 -3.92
CA LEU A 69 5.63 0.62 -4.85
C LEU A 69 6.89 1.08 -4.10
N SER A 70 7.94 0.28 -4.20
CA SER A 70 9.24 0.57 -3.61
C SER A 70 9.84 1.87 -4.15
N PRO A 71 10.48 2.71 -3.30
CA PRO A 71 11.17 3.92 -3.74
C PRO A 71 12.34 3.61 -4.69
N TYR A 72 12.85 2.38 -4.72
CA TYR A 72 13.88 1.94 -5.68
C TYR A 72 13.32 1.65 -7.08
N ASP A 73 12.00 1.48 -7.20
CA ASP A 73 11.33 1.01 -8.41
C ASP A 73 10.40 2.07 -9.01
N MET A 74 10.45 3.33 -8.53
CA MET A 74 9.59 4.44 -8.99
C MET A 74 9.72 4.75 -10.49
N ALA A 75 10.86 4.44 -11.11
CA ALA A 75 11.04 4.57 -12.55
C ALA A 75 10.42 3.42 -13.36
N THR A 76 10.03 2.32 -12.70
CA THR A 76 9.42 1.13 -13.33
C THR A 76 8.20 0.63 -12.53
N PRO A 77 7.19 1.49 -12.27
CA PRO A 77 6.09 1.19 -11.36
C PRO A 77 5.27 -0.02 -11.80
N ARG A 78 5.03 -0.17 -13.11
CA ARG A 78 4.30 -1.31 -13.69
C ARG A 78 4.99 -2.63 -13.43
N LYS A 79 6.31 -2.67 -13.63
CA LYS A 79 7.14 -3.87 -13.39
C LYS A 79 7.13 -4.25 -11.91
N SER A 80 7.17 -3.25 -11.02
CA SER A 80 7.08 -3.48 -9.57
C SER A 80 5.74 -4.11 -9.18
N LEU A 81 4.62 -3.57 -9.69
CA LEU A 81 3.29 -4.11 -9.40
C LEU A 81 3.17 -5.59 -9.82
N LEU A 82 3.56 -5.91 -11.06
CA LEU A 82 3.47 -7.28 -11.57
C LEU A 82 4.32 -8.27 -10.75
N LYS A 83 5.49 -7.85 -10.27
CA LYS A 83 6.31 -8.66 -9.36
C LYS A 83 5.62 -8.91 -8.03
N THR A 84 5.00 -7.88 -7.47
CA THR A 84 4.25 -7.98 -6.21
C THR A 84 3.04 -8.90 -6.35
N LEU A 85 2.26 -8.80 -7.43
CA LEU A 85 1.14 -9.71 -7.71
C LEU A 85 1.61 -11.17 -7.83
N ALA A 86 2.74 -11.40 -8.51
CA ALA A 86 3.34 -12.72 -8.63
C ALA A 86 3.84 -13.26 -7.28
N ALA A 87 4.54 -12.43 -6.48
CA ALA A 87 5.04 -12.83 -5.17
C ALA A 87 3.90 -13.17 -4.20
N LEU A 88 2.86 -12.34 -4.15
CA LEU A 88 1.67 -12.58 -3.34
C LEU A 88 0.74 -13.65 -3.91
N GLN A 89 1.04 -14.16 -5.11
CA GLN A 89 0.24 -15.17 -5.81
C GLN A 89 -1.24 -14.78 -5.92
N THR A 90 -1.50 -13.52 -6.26
CA THR A 90 -2.85 -12.93 -6.29
C THR A 90 -3.14 -12.26 -7.63
N PRO A 91 -4.37 -12.36 -8.15
CA PRO A 91 -4.74 -11.68 -9.40
C PRO A 91 -4.87 -10.16 -9.27
N TYR A 92 -5.11 -9.65 -8.05
CA TYR A 92 -5.24 -8.21 -7.79
C TYR A 92 -4.79 -7.83 -6.37
N LEU A 93 -4.55 -6.53 -6.16
CA LEU A 93 -4.42 -5.91 -4.83
C LEU A 93 -5.68 -5.12 -4.50
N ASP A 94 -6.05 -5.08 -3.22
CA ASP A 94 -7.14 -4.21 -2.76
C ASP A 94 -6.65 -2.77 -2.73
N LEU A 95 -5.41 -2.56 -2.27
CA LEU A 95 -4.78 -1.24 -2.21
C LEU A 95 -3.32 -1.31 -2.68
N TYR A 96 -2.93 -0.42 -3.59
CA TYR A 96 -1.53 -0.23 -3.97
C TYR A 96 -1.10 1.23 -3.76
N LEU A 97 -0.04 1.42 -2.98
CA LEU A 97 0.42 2.75 -2.56
C LEU A 97 1.75 3.12 -3.21
N ILE A 98 1.97 4.40 -3.50
CA ILE A 98 3.34 4.93 -3.66
C ILE A 98 3.97 4.99 -2.26
N HIS A 99 5.00 4.19 -1.98
CA HIS A 99 5.52 4.04 -0.60
C HIS A 99 6.20 5.31 -0.07
N TRP A 100 6.91 6.05 -0.93
CA TRP A 100 7.55 7.31 -0.57
C TRP A 100 7.43 8.32 -1.71
N PRO A 101 7.39 9.63 -1.40
CA PRO A 101 7.29 10.69 -2.40
C PRO A 101 8.49 10.81 -3.34
N ALA A 102 9.65 10.27 -2.96
CA ALA A 102 10.91 10.45 -3.67
C ALA A 102 11.60 9.12 -3.97
N MET A 103 12.35 9.09 -5.08
CA MET A 103 13.10 7.91 -5.49
C MET A 103 14.30 7.70 -4.56
N ALA A 104 14.53 6.46 -4.15
CA ALA A 104 15.70 6.11 -3.36
C ALA A 104 16.99 6.47 -4.10
N ARG A 105 18.01 6.90 -3.35
CA ARG A 105 19.32 7.34 -3.87
C ARG A 105 19.28 8.60 -4.76
N LYS A 106 18.17 9.33 -4.79
CA LYS A 106 18.12 10.71 -5.29
C LYS A 106 17.96 11.68 -4.11
N PRO A 107 18.57 12.88 -4.15
CA PRO A 107 18.29 13.92 -3.17
C PRO A 107 16.79 14.25 -3.15
N ALA A 108 16.24 14.57 -1.98
CA ALA A 108 14.83 14.96 -1.86
C ALA A 108 14.50 16.20 -2.72
N SER A 109 15.47 17.12 -2.86
CA SER A 109 15.39 18.32 -3.70
C SER A 109 15.50 18.05 -5.21
N SER A 110 15.72 16.80 -5.64
CA SER A 110 15.83 16.50 -7.07
C SER A 110 14.51 16.82 -7.78
N PRO A 111 14.54 17.62 -8.87
CA PRO A 111 13.34 17.91 -9.66
C PRO A 111 12.76 16.64 -10.32
N GLU A 112 13.57 15.59 -10.48
CA GLU A 112 13.10 14.31 -11.00
C GLU A 112 12.10 13.62 -10.06
N ASN A 113 12.11 13.90 -8.76
CA ASN A 113 11.18 13.28 -7.82
C ASN A 113 9.73 13.61 -8.18
N LYS A 114 9.44 14.88 -8.51
CA LYS A 114 8.11 15.29 -8.97
C LYS A 114 7.71 14.52 -10.22
N ARG A 115 8.56 14.50 -11.25
CA ARG A 115 8.29 13.77 -12.50
C ARG A 115 7.99 12.29 -12.24
N LEU A 116 8.84 11.61 -11.48
CA LEU A 116 8.70 10.19 -11.15
C LEU A 116 7.44 9.91 -10.30
N ARG A 117 7.10 10.80 -9.37
CA ARG A 117 5.88 10.71 -8.56
C ARG A 117 4.63 10.76 -9.44
N LEU A 118 4.57 11.73 -10.37
CA LEU A 118 3.45 11.89 -11.29
C LEU A 118 3.34 10.72 -12.29
N GLU A 119 4.47 10.25 -12.82
CA GLU A 119 4.51 9.06 -13.68
C GLU A 119 4.06 7.79 -12.95
N ALA A 120 4.52 7.59 -11.70
CA ALA A 120 4.05 6.49 -10.87
C ALA A 120 2.55 6.59 -10.58
N TRP A 121 2.05 7.79 -10.27
CA TRP A 121 0.63 8.02 -10.02
C TRP A 121 -0.25 7.68 -11.22
N LYS A 122 0.16 8.08 -12.42
CA LYS A 122 -0.50 7.69 -13.67
C LYS A 122 -0.56 6.16 -13.81
N VAL A 123 0.56 5.47 -13.65
CA VAL A 123 0.62 4.01 -13.82
C VAL A 123 -0.23 3.27 -12.79
N LEU A 124 -0.27 3.75 -11.54
CA LEU A 124 -1.15 3.17 -10.51
C LEU A 124 -2.62 3.30 -10.90
N ASN A 125 -3.05 4.46 -11.41
CA ASN A 125 -4.43 4.66 -11.83
C ASN A 125 -4.79 3.89 -13.12
N GLU A 126 -3.86 3.73 -14.06
CA GLU A 126 -4.03 2.83 -15.20
C GLU A 126 -4.23 1.37 -14.73
N ALA A 127 -3.41 0.90 -13.79
CA ALA A 127 -3.56 -0.43 -13.20
C ALA A 127 -4.90 -0.60 -12.45
N LYS A 128 -5.44 0.48 -11.86
CA LYS A 128 -6.79 0.49 -11.28
C LYS A 128 -7.86 0.31 -12.36
N LYS A 129 -7.77 1.02 -13.49
CA LYS A 129 -8.69 0.88 -14.63
C LYS A 129 -8.65 -0.55 -15.21
N GLU A 130 -7.48 -1.17 -15.22
CA GLU A 130 -7.29 -2.56 -15.69
C GLU A 130 -7.74 -3.62 -14.68
N GLY A 131 -8.09 -3.23 -13.45
CA GLY A 131 -8.55 -4.16 -12.41
C GLY A 131 -7.45 -4.94 -11.68
N LEU A 132 -6.17 -4.64 -11.94
CA LEU A 132 -5.03 -5.21 -11.20
C LEU A 132 -4.95 -4.69 -9.76
N VAL A 133 -5.54 -3.53 -9.51
CA VAL A 133 -5.65 -2.91 -8.20
C VAL A 133 -7.06 -2.35 -8.04
N LYS A 134 -7.69 -2.50 -6.86
CA LYS A 134 -9.02 -1.92 -6.59
C LYS A 134 -8.95 -0.45 -6.18
N HIS A 135 -8.00 -0.12 -5.32
CA HIS A 135 -7.78 1.23 -4.82
C HIS A 135 -6.31 1.65 -4.91
N VAL A 136 -6.07 2.94 -5.09
CA VAL A 136 -4.72 3.51 -5.14
C VAL A 136 -4.55 4.55 -4.06
N GLY A 137 -3.31 4.82 -3.70
CA GLY A 137 -3.01 5.82 -2.70
C GLY A 137 -1.53 6.10 -2.60
N VAL A 138 -1.16 6.77 -1.52
CA VAL A 138 0.20 7.21 -1.24
C VAL A 138 0.57 6.95 0.21
N SER A 139 1.86 6.90 0.49
CA SER A 139 2.39 6.83 1.84
C SER A 139 3.52 7.84 2.03
N ASN A 140 3.56 8.48 3.20
CA ASN A 140 4.56 9.48 3.56
C ASN A 140 4.51 10.76 2.69
N PHE A 141 3.33 11.14 2.21
CA PHE A 141 3.13 12.34 1.40
C PHE A 141 2.74 13.52 2.29
N THR A 142 3.19 14.71 1.91
CA THR A 142 2.82 15.99 2.52
C THR A 142 1.66 16.61 1.76
N VAL A 143 1.13 17.73 2.26
CA VAL A 143 0.10 18.52 1.57
C VAL A 143 0.56 18.93 0.17
N GLU A 144 1.81 19.39 0.01
CA GLU A 144 2.35 19.81 -1.29
C GLU A 144 2.37 18.65 -2.28
N HIS A 145 2.80 17.46 -1.83
CA HIS A 145 2.82 16.28 -2.68
C HIS A 145 1.41 15.86 -3.12
N LEU A 146 0.42 15.99 -2.24
CA LEU A 146 -0.98 15.71 -2.59
C LEU A 146 -1.56 16.75 -3.54
N ARG A 147 -1.21 18.03 -3.40
CA ARG A 147 -1.59 19.09 -4.36
C ARG A 147 -1.07 18.79 -5.76
N GLU A 148 0.18 18.32 -5.87
CA GLU A 148 0.74 17.90 -7.17
C GLU A 148 -0.08 16.78 -7.83
N LEU A 149 -0.63 15.84 -7.05
CA LEU A 149 -1.47 14.77 -7.57
C LEU A 149 -2.88 15.25 -7.90
N SER A 150 -3.47 16.14 -7.09
CA SER A 150 -4.83 16.66 -7.29
C SER A 150 -4.97 17.46 -8.58
N GLU A 151 -3.88 18.11 -9.02
CA GLU A 151 -3.82 18.88 -10.27
C GLU A 151 -3.71 18.00 -11.53
N THR A 152 -3.51 16.69 -11.40
CA THR A 152 -3.49 15.77 -12.54
C THR A 152 -4.89 15.39 -13.00
N GLU A 153 -5.01 14.87 -14.23
CA GLU A 153 -6.28 14.33 -14.76
C GLU A 153 -6.89 13.20 -13.92
N TRP A 154 -6.07 12.54 -13.10
CA TRP A 154 -6.49 11.45 -12.23
C TRP A 154 -7.07 11.94 -10.90
N GLY A 155 -6.69 13.15 -10.48
CA GLY A 155 -7.05 13.74 -9.20
C GLY A 155 -6.67 12.87 -7.99
N ILE A 156 -7.30 13.17 -6.85
CA ILE A 156 -7.12 12.42 -5.59
C ILE A 156 -8.45 12.13 -4.88
N LYS A 157 -9.55 12.01 -5.63
CA LYS A 157 -10.84 11.65 -5.03
C LYS A 157 -10.81 10.19 -4.53
N ASP A 158 -11.33 9.96 -3.33
CA ASP A 158 -11.43 8.64 -2.68
C ASP A 158 -10.07 7.91 -2.53
N ILE A 159 -8.97 8.65 -2.39
CA ILE A 159 -7.63 8.08 -2.23
C ILE A 159 -7.38 7.60 -0.81
N PHE A 160 -6.39 6.71 -0.67
CA PHE A 160 -5.84 6.31 0.61
C PHE A 160 -4.52 7.04 0.86
N VAL A 161 -4.33 7.56 2.07
CA VAL A 161 -3.09 8.20 2.52
C VAL A 161 -2.59 7.47 3.76
N GLN A 162 -1.49 6.75 3.63
CA GLN A 162 -0.90 5.99 4.73
C GLN A 162 0.28 6.74 5.37
N MET A 163 0.23 7.00 6.67
CA MET A 163 1.26 7.77 7.37
C MET A 163 1.42 7.35 8.82
N GLU A 164 2.51 7.79 9.44
CA GLU A 164 2.74 7.65 10.89
C GLU A 164 1.65 8.39 11.64
N ILE A 165 0.94 7.68 12.53
CA ILE A 165 -0.10 8.28 13.36
C ILE A 165 -0.11 7.62 14.73
N HIS A 166 0.07 8.42 15.77
CA HIS A 166 -0.05 7.99 17.16
C HIS A 166 -0.27 9.24 18.05
N PRO A 167 -0.55 9.11 19.36
CA PRO A 167 -0.88 10.26 20.22
C PRO A 167 0.16 11.40 20.23
N TRP A 168 1.42 11.12 19.88
CA TRP A 168 2.49 12.13 19.76
C TRP A 168 2.66 12.70 18.35
N TYR A 169 2.11 12.07 17.32
CA TYR A 169 2.25 12.47 15.92
C TYR A 169 0.93 12.27 15.17
N TRP A 170 0.07 13.29 15.15
CA TRP A 170 -1.27 13.22 14.53
C TRP A 170 -1.63 14.45 13.70
N ARG A 171 -0.89 15.56 13.86
CA ARG A 171 -1.23 16.87 13.29
C ARG A 171 -1.20 16.86 11.76
N ASP A 172 -0.24 16.19 11.16
CA ASP A 172 -0.11 16.07 9.70
C ASP A 172 -1.33 15.35 9.08
N ALA A 173 -1.84 14.31 9.75
CA ALA A 173 -3.04 13.62 9.30
C ALA A 173 -4.27 14.54 9.35
N ALA A 174 -4.41 15.29 10.44
CA ALA A 174 -5.49 16.27 10.60
C ALA A 174 -5.39 17.42 9.58
N GLU A 175 -4.18 17.89 9.29
CA GLU A 175 -3.94 18.90 8.26
C GLU A 175 -4.32 18.38 6.87
N ILE A 176 -3.86 17.19 6.49
CA ILE A 176 -4.21 16.58 5.20
C ILE A 176 -5.73 16.40 5.07
N GLN A 177 -6.39 15.89 6.11
CA GLN A 177 -7.85 15.73 6.10
C GLN A 177 -8.57 17.08 5.95
N SER A 178 -8.09 18.13 6.62
CA SER A 178 -8.68 19.47 6.52
C SER A 178 -8.45 20.12 5.16
N VAL A 179 -7.24 20.03 4.60
CA VAL A 179 -6.90 20.67 3.31
C VAL A 179 -7.63 20.01 2.15
N PHE A 180 -7.87 18.69 2.24
CA PHE A 180 -8.47 17.90 1.17
C PHE A 180 -9.82 17.29 1.57
N GLU A 181 -10.58 17.96 2.44
CA GLU A 181 -11.88 17.49 2.94
C GLU A 181 -12.84 17.11 1.79
N GLU A 182 -12.88 17.94 0.74
CA GLU A 182 -13.72 17.72 -0.45
C GLU A 182 -13.36 16.47 -1.27
N HIS A 183 -12.18 15.89 -1.05
CA HIS A 183 -11.68 14.74 -1.81
C HIS A 183 -12.06 13.39 -1.20
N ASN A 184 -12.70 13.37 -0.01
CA ASN A 184 -13.13 12.15 0.67
C ASN A 184 -12.00 11.11 0.85
N LEU A 185 -10.83 11.57 1.28
CA LEU A 185 -9.67 10.70 1.48
C LEU A 185 -9.82 9.81 2.72
N THR A 186 -9.19 8.63 2.67
CA THR A 186 -9.09 7.71 3.80
C THR A 186 -7.67 7.71 4.35
N ILE A 187 -7.53 8.05 5.63
CA ILE A 187 -6.26 7.96 6.37
C ILE A 187 -6.05 6.53 6.86
N VAL A 188 -4.83 5.99 6.69
CA VAL A 188 -4.40 4.71 7.24
C VAL A 188 -3.17 4.94 8.11
N GLY A 189 -3.28 4.74 9.42
CA GLY A 189 -2.15 4.94 10.35
C GLY A 189 -1.20 3.73 10.40
N TYR A 190 0.12 3.98 10.41
CA TYR A 190 1.13 3.00 10.82
C TYR A 190 1.87 3.50 12.08
N ALA A 191 2.63 2.61 12.73
CA ALA A 191 3.38 2.90 13.97
C ALA A 191 2.46 3.49 15.07
N LEU A 192 1.33 2.81 15.30
CA LEU A 192 0.29 3.25 16.22
C LEU A 192 0.69 3.18 17.70
N LEU A 193 1.77 2.45 18.03
CA LEU A 193 2.21 2.11 19.39
C LEU A 193 3.62 2.61 19.67
#